data_AF-A0A2C9W523-F1
#
_entry.id   AF-A0A2C9W523-F1
#
_cell.length_a   1.000
_cell.length_b   1.000
_cell.length_c   1.000
_cell.angle_alpha   90.00
_cell.angle_beta   90.00
_cell.angle_gamma   90.00
#
_symmetry.space_group_name_H-M   'P 1'
#
loop_
_entity.id
_entity.type
_entity.pdbx_description
1 polymer ?
#
loop_
_entity_poly.entity_id
_entity_poly.type
_entity_poly.pdbx_seq_one_letter_code
_entity_poly.pdbx_strand_id
1 'polypeptide(L)'
;MASLAFLPIPAWQRSHISSRIPDHLHTSCLISPNLSFFRLGFQRLQRGSITEPMIVRSSHQENSVVSTIQAFDVPILTCSEAIERLRENREKHKGKQKYLAMYSSVFGGITTDPSAMVLPMDDHMVHRGHGVFDTAAIVDGYLYELDQHLDRILRSASMAKISLPFDRESIRRILIETVSASKCQKGSLRYWLSAGPGDFQISSSGCHQSALYAIVIQDQSPRVSKGIKVVTSSIPIKHPKFATVKSVNYLPNVLSKMEAEENGAFAAIWLDNDGLIAEGPNMNVAFVTKEKELLMPRFDKILSGCTAKRILNLAEGLVKEGKLHGVKVANLTVEQGKNADEMMLIGSGVLVRPVVQWDEQIIGNGKEGAITLALLDLLLEDMKSGPSTVRTPVS
;
A
#
# COMPACT_ATOMS: atom_id res chain seq x y z
N MET A 1 -11.82 43.13 -42.28
CA MET A 1 -13.26 43.37 -41.99
C MET A 1 -13.99 42.04 -42.10
N ALA A 2 -14.79 41.69 -41.08
CA ALA A 2 -15.70 40.54 -40.90
C ALA A 2 -15.41 39.93 -39.50
N SER A 3 -15.97 40.52 -38.44
CA SER A 3 -17.32 40.29 -37.88
C SER A 3 -17.37 39.05 -36.99
N LEU A 4 -17.23 39.31 -35.69
CA LEU A 4 -17.51 38.41 -34.57
C LEU A 4 -19.00 38.06 -34.53
N ALA A 5 -19.32 36.77 -34.38
CA ALA A 5 -20.66 36.31 -34.07
C ALA A 5 -20.66 35.63 -32.68
N PHE A 6 -21.38 36.25 -31.76
CA PHE A 6 -21.75 35.72 -30.44
C PHE A 6 -22.83 34.64 -30.58
N LEU A 7 -22.72 33.57 -29.80
CA LEU A 7 -23.84 32.67 -29.47
C LEU A 7 -23.86 32.35 -27.96
N PRO A 8 -25.04 32.05 -27.38
CA PRO A 8 -25.40 32.51 -26.04
C PRO A 8 -25.25 31.46 -24.92
N ILE A 9 -25.18 31.99 -23.69
CA ILE A 9 -25.14 31.29 -22.40
C ILE A 9 -26.54 30.76 -22.03
N PRO A 10 -26.70 29.51 -21.52
CA PRO A 10 -27.98 29.03 -21.02
C PRO A 10 -28.34 29.62 -19.65
N ALA A 11 -29.58 30.08 -19.53
CA ALA A 11 -30.18 30.68 -18.35
C ALA A 11 -30.48 29.65 -17.24
N TRP A 12 -30.15 30.02 -16.00
CA TRP A 12 -30.52 29.31 -14.78
C TRP A 12 -32.00 29.54 -14.45
N GLN A 13 -32.79 28.47 -14.38
CA GLN A 13 -34.15 28.50 -13.85
C GLN A 13 -34.12 28.42 -12.32
N ARG A 14 -34.58 29.49 -11.66
CA ARG A 14 -34.88 29.55 -10.23
C ARG A 14 -36.22 28.88 -9.95
N SER A 15 -36.25 27.89 -9.06
CA SER A 15 -37.49 27.43 -8.43
C SER A 15 -37.59 28.01 -7.01
N HIS A 16 -38.60 28.83 -6.80
CA HIS A 16 -39.07 29.30 -5.50
C HIS A 16 -39.68 28.15 -4.70
N ILE A 17 -39.25 27.96 -3.43
CA ILE A 17 -40.10 27.36 -2.40
C ILE A 17 -39.99 28.19 -1.11
N SER A 18 -41.17 28.40 -0.53
CA SER A 18 -41.57 29.34 0.52
C SER A 18 -40.98 29.06 1.90
N SER A 19 -40.69 30.17 2.59
CA SER A 19 -40.50 30.32 4.03
C SER A 19 -41.70 29.85 4.85
N ARG A 20 -41.46 29.14 5.97
CA ARG A 20 -42.25 29.22 7.21
C ARG A 20 -41.41 28.72 8.40
N ILE A 21 -41.13 29.63 9.32
CA ILE A 21 -40.59 29.43 10.67
C ILE A 21 -41.79 29.21 11.62
N PRO A 22 -41.64 28.44 12.71
CA PRO A 22 -41.86 29.07 14.02
C PRO A 22 -40.84 28.65 15.10
N ASP A 23 -40.41 29.65 15.88
CA ASP A 23 -39.77 29.52 17.18
C ASP A 23 -40.80 29.20 18.29
N HIS A 24 -40.40 28.40 19.30
CA HIS A 24 -40.30 28.82 20.71
C HIS A 24 -40.22 27.61 21.69
N LEU A 25 -39.04 27.50 22.32
CA LEU A 25 -38.69 27.34 23.75
C LEU A 25 -39.48 26.48 24.77
N HIS A 26 -38.66 25.94 25.68
CA HIS A 26 -38.89 25.40 27.04
C HIS A 26 -39.29 23.92 27.19
N THR A 27 -38.38 23.09 27.72
CA THR A 27 -38.37 22.69 29.15
C THR A 27 -37.21 21.76 29.54
N SER A 28 -36.67 22.09 30.71
CA SER A 28 -35.92 21.33 31.72
C SER A 28 -35.51 19.85 31.49
N CYS A 29 -34.20 19.67 31.65
CA CYS A 29 -33.48 18.59 32.35
C CYS A 29 -34.33 17.77 33.33
N LEU A 30 -34.30 16.44 33.20
CA LEU A 30 -34.39 15.41 34.25
C LEU A 30 -34.32 14.03 33.57
N ILE A 31 -33.39 13.16 33.99
CA ILE A 31 -33.61 11.76 34.42
C ILE A 31 -32.26 11.02 34.49
N SER A 32 -32.10 10.42 35.66
CA SER A 32 -30.99 9.66 36.21
C SER A 32 -30.64 8.36 35.46
N PRO A 33 -29.43 7.81 35.72
CA PRO A 33 -28.95 6.57 35.13
C PRO A 33 -29.41 5.34 35.95
N ASN A 34 -29.49 4.17 35.30
CA ASN A 34 -29.54 2.90 36.02
C ASN A 34 -28.90 1.74 35.24
N LEU A 35 -28.06 1.01 36.00
CA LEU A 35 -27.74 -0.44 35.94
C LEU A 35 -26.95 -0.95 34.72
N SER A 36 -25.94 -1.82 34.82
CA SER A 36 -25.33 -2.56 35.93
C SER A 36 -24.07 -3.25 35.39
N PHE A 37 -22.98 -3.41 36.15
CA PHE A 37 -22.17 -4.63 36.08
C PHE A 37 -21.45 -4.92 37.41
N PHE A 38 -21.64 -6.17 37.83
CA PHE A 38 -21.07 -7.02 38.87
C PHE A 38 -19.98 -6.53 39.84
N ARG A 39 -20.25 -6.86 41.12
CA ARG A 39 -19.36 -6.85 42.29
C ARG A 39 -18.41 -8.06 42.31
N LEU A 40 -17.16 -7.80 42.72
CA LEU A 40 -16.35 -8.59 43.65
C LEU A 40 -15.83 -7.53 44.65
N GLY A 41 -16.35 -7.39 45.87
CA GLY A 41 -16.19 -8.31 46.99
C GLY A 41 -14.94 -7.91 47.78
N PHE A 42 -15.07 -7.07 48.81
CA PHE A 42 -14.35 -7.12 50.10
C PHE A 42 -14.78 -5.97 51.02
N GLN A 43 -14.52 -6.16 52.30
CA GLN A 43 -15.32 -5.71 53.44
C GLN A 43 -15.17 -4.24 53.86
N ARG A 44 -16.25 -3.83 54.52
CA ARG A 44 -16.53 -2.61 55.29
C ARG A 44 -15.53 -2.44 56.46
N LEU A 45 -15.04 -1.21 56.68
CA LEU A 45 -14.89 -0.64 58.02
C LEU A 45 -14.86 0.90 57.95
N GLN A 46 -15.58 1.50 58.90
CA GLN A 46 -15.99 2.89 58.98
C GLN A 46 -15.02 3.75 59.82
N ARG A 47 -15.05 5.05 59.51
CA ARG A 47 -14.89 6.23 60.40
C ARG A 47 -13.51 6.50 61.04
N GLY A 48 -13.06 7.73 60.86
CA GLY A 48 -12.09 8.40 61.74
C GLY A 48 -11.62 9.71 61.12
N SER A 49 -11.99 10.82 61.74
CA SER A 49 -11.75 12.20 61.33
C SER A 49 -10.33 12.71 61.64
N ILE A 50 -9.80 13.50 60.70
CA ILE A 50 -8.87 14.64 60.79
C ILE A 50 -8.24 14.93 62.18
N THR A 51 -6.91 14.83 62.26
CA THR A 51 -6.01 15.73 63.01
C THR A 51 -4.64 15.80 62.31
N GLU A 52 -3.95 16.93 62.50
CA GLU A 52 -2.82 17.53 61.74
C GLU A 52 -1.57 16.66 61.50
N PRO A 53 -0.78 16.94 60.43
CA PRO A 53 0.45 16.21 60.16
C PRO A 53 1.62 16.67 61.04
N MET A 54 2.20 15.69 61.73
CA MET A 54 3.47 15.75 62.45
C MET A 54 4.64 16.04 61.48
N ILE A 55 5.39 17.11 61.73
CA ILE A 55 6.63 17.43 61.01
C ILE A 55 7.68 16.36 61.35
N VAL A 56 7.96 15.47 60.40
CA VAL A 56 9.15 14.60 60.42
C VAL A 56 10.11 15.13 59.37
N ARG A 57 11.20 15.77 59.83
CA ARG A 57 12.34 16.11 58.98
C ARG A 57 13.08 14.81 58.65
N SER A 58 12.99 14.37 57.40
CA SER A 58 13.89 13.37 56.84
C SER A 58 14.78 14.02 55.79
N SER A 59 16.07 14.05 56.09
CA SER A 59 17.15 14.45 55.20
C SER A 59 17.38 13.36 54.16
N HIS A 60 16.78 13.50 52.98
CA HIS A 60 17.23 12.78 51.79
C HIS A 60 17.64 13.80 50.73
N GLN A 61 18.90 13.68 50.32
CA GLN A 61 19.52 14.39 49.21
C GLN A 61 18.61 14.32 47.98
N GLU A 62 18.05 15.47 47.60
CA GLU A 62 17.57 15.70 46.25
C GLU A 62 18.78 15.77 45.31
N ASN A 63 19.19 14.62 44.78
CA ASN A 63 19.87 14.59 43.49
C ASN A 63 18.82 14.92 42.42
N SER A 64 18.57 16.22 42.25
CA SER A 64 17.80 16.75 41.15
C SER A 64 18.60 16.50 39.85
N VAL A 65 18.27 15.41 39.16
CA VAL A 65 18.57 15.31 37.74
C VAL A 65 17.61 16.26 37.04
N VAL A 66 17.94 17.55 37.07
CA VAL A 66 17.32 18.54 36.19
C VAL A 66 17.84 18.22 34.79
N SER A 67 17.13 17.35 34.05
CA SER A 67 17.30 17.31 32.60
C SER A 67 16.85 18.67 32.09
N THR A 68 17.79 19.52 31.71
CA THR A 68 17.52 20.74 30.96
C THR A 68 16.89 20.32 29.64
N ILE A 69 15.57 20.23 29.60
CA ILE A 69 14.81 20.20 28.35
C ILE A 69 15.09 21.57 27.73
N GLN A 70 16.02 21.62 26.77
CA GLN A 70 16.20 22.81 25.95
C GLN A 70 14.85 23.17 25.36
N ALA A 71 14.37 24.38 25.63
CA ALA A 71 13.18 24.90 24.98
C ALA A 71 13.44 24.88 23.47
N PHE A 72 12.67 24.04 22.77
CA PHE A 72 12.75 23.94 21.32
C PHE A 72 11.74 24.91 20.74
N ASP A 73 12.21 26.09 20.31
CA ASP A 73 11.37 27.07 19.62
C ASP A 73 11.03 26.57 18.20
N VAL A 74 9.74 26.50 17.86
CA VAL A 74 9.26 26.07 16.55
C VAL A 74 9.04 27.32 15.67
N PRO A 75 9.83 27.52 14.59
CA PRO A 75 9.73 28.73 13.77
C PRO A 75 8.51 28.72 12.85
N ILE A 76 7.91 29.89 12.62
CA ILE A 76 6.91 30.11 11.57
C ILE A 76 7.66 30.41 10.27
N LEU A 77 7.37 29.66 9.21
CA LEU A 77 8.06 29.76 7.92
C LEU A 77 7.17 30.37 6.86
N THR A 78 7.76 31.19 6.01
CA THR A 78 7.18 31.56 4.71
C THR A 78 7.20 30.36 3.76
N CYS A 79 6.42 30.44 2.67
CA CYS A 79 6.39 29.39 1.65
C CYS A 79 7.78 29.13 1.05
N SER A 80 8.53 30.19 0.72
CA SER A 80 9.88 30.07 0.18
C SER A 80 10.85 29.41 1.16
N GLU A 81 10.83 29.80 2.44
CA GLU A 81 11.66 29.17 3.47
C GLU A 81 11.33 27.69 3.66
N ALA A 82 10.05 27.31 3.60
CA ALA A 82 9.65 25.91 3.67
C ALA A 82 10.18 25.10 2.48
N ILE A 83 10.10 25.63 1.25
CA ILE A 83 10.62 24.98 0.04
C ILE A 83 12.15 24.84 0.11
N GLU A 84 12.87 25.88 0.52
CA GLU A 84 14.34 25.80 0.68
C GLU A 84 14.71 24.73 1.72
N ARG A 85 14.02 24.68 2.86
CA ARG A 85 14.26 23.63 3.87
C ARG A 85 13.95 22.23 3.35
N LEU A 86 12.94 22.06 2.50
CA LEU A 86 12.65 20.78 1.85
C LEU A 86 13.78 20.36 0.90
N ARG A 87 14.34 21.31 0.12
CA ARG A 87 15.51 21.07 -0.73
C ARG A 87 16.72 20.64 0.08
N GLU A 88 17.08 21.41 1.10
CA GLU A 88 18.20 21.08 2.00
C GLU A 88 18.02 19.71 2.67
N ASN A 89 16.80 19.40 3.12
CA ASN A 89 16.50 18.11 3.74
C ASN A 89 16.71 16.96 2.75
N ARG A 90 16.28 17.13 1.48
CA ARG A 90 16.48 16.13 0.42
C ARG A 90 17.95 15.92 0.11
N GLU A 91 18.76 16.97 0.06
CA GLU A 91 20.19 16.86 -0.19
C GLU A 91 20.93 16.09 0.90
N LYS A 92 20.50 16.26 2.16
CA LYS A 92 21.07 15.56 3.34
C LYS A 92 20.73 14.07 3.36
N HIS A 93 19.62 13.63 2.77
CA HIS A 93 19.14 12.25 2.83
C HIS A 93 19.24 11.55 1.46
N LYS A 94 20.42 10.98 1.17
CA LYS A 94 20.63 10.16 -0.05
C LYS A 94 20.35 8.68 0.25
N GLY A 95 19.22 8.19 -0.25
CA GLY A 95 18.86 6.77 -0.21
C GLY A 95 19.41 5.97 -1.39
N LYS A 96 19.26 4.64 -1.34
CA LYS A 96 19.59 3.74 -2.47
C LYS A 96 18.67 3.95 -3.68
N GLN A 97 17.44 4.41 -3.43
CA GLN A 97 16.46 4.73 -4.45
C GLN A 97 16.55 6.19 -4.87
N LYS A 98 16.45 6.43 -6.17
CA LYS A 98 16.36 7.76 -6.76
C LYS A 98 14.94 8.00 -7.26
N TYR A 99 14.39 9.16 -6.95
CA TYR A 99 13.08 9.61 -7.41
C TYR A 99 13.29 10.58 -8.58
N LEU A 100 12.88 10.18 -9.78
CA LEU A 100 13.31 10.84 -11.02
C LEU A 100 12.26 11.80 -11.60
N ALA A 101 10.98 11.50 -11.42
CA ALA A 101 9.87 12.35 -11.83
C ALA A 101 8.64 12.03 -10.98
N MET A 102 7.81 13.04 -10.74
CA MET A 102 6.48 12.89 -10.15
C MET A 102 5.44 13.68 -10.93
N TYR A 103 4.33 13.03 -11.27
CA TYR A 103 3.10 13.70 -11.70
C TYR A 103 2.17 13.94 -10.50
N SER A 104 1.49 15.08 -10.49
CA SER A 104 0.39 15.37 -9.58
C SER A 104 -0.73 16.09 -10.30
N SER A 105 -1.95 15.57 -10.20
CA SER A 105 -3.13 16.27 -10.72
C SER A 105 -3.49 17.51 -9.90
N VAL A 106 -2.99 17.63 -8.65
CA VAL A 106 -3.28 18.78 -7.77
C VAL A 106 -2.61 20.05 -8.26
N PHE A 107 -1.36 19.97 -8.69
CA PHE A 107 -0.68 21.10 -9.36
C PHE A 107 -0.70 20.99 -10.90
N GLY A 108 -1.23 19.89 -11.45
CA GLY A 108 -1.54 19.74 -12.86
C GLY A 108 -0.35 19.46 -13.78
N GLY A 109 0.75 18.86 -13.30
CA GLY A 109 1.95 18.67 -14.10
C GLY A 109 2.94 17.62 -13.59
N ILE A 110 4.11 17.57 -14.22
CA ILE A 110 5.25 16.70 -13.86
C ILE A 110 6.38 17.57 -13.29
N THR A 111 6.94 17.18 -12.15
CA THR A 111 8.18 17.74 -11.61
C THR A 111 9.30 16.71 -11.61
N THR A 112 10.53 17.13 -11.92
CA THR A 112 11.75 16.34 -11.77
C THR A 112 12.57 16.77 -10.55
N ASP A 113 12.10 17.76 -9.78
CA ASP A 113 12.73 18.21 -8.54
C ASP A 113 12.19 17.36 -7.36
N PRO A 114 13.00 16.50 -6.72
CA PRO A 114 12.58 15.65 -5.61
C PRO A 114 12.07 16.40 -4.37
N SER A 115 12.38 17.69 -4.23
CA SER A 115 11.87 18.54 -3.14
C SER A 115 10.41 18.94 -3.34
N ALA A 116 9.96 19.02 -4.60
CA ALA A 116 8.57 19.30 -4.97
C ALA A 116 7.71 18.04 -5.06
N MET A 117 8.29 16.85 -4.82
CA MET A 117 7.57 15.57 -4.80
C MET A 117 6.88 15.38 -3.44
N VAL A 118 5.86 16.20 -3.19
CA VAL A 118 5.08 16.26 -1.93
C VAL A 118 3.60 16.01 -2.21
N LEU A 119 2.89 15.54 -1.18
CA LEU A 119 1.44 15.39 -1.19
C LEU A 119 0.79 16.44 -0.27
N PRO A 120 -0.41 16.95 -0.61
CA PRO A 120 -1.17 17.79 0.30
C PRO A 120 -1.50 17.05 1.59
N MET A 121 -1.34 17.70 2.74
CA MET A 121 -1.61 17.08 4.05
C MET A 121 -3.11 16.79 4.27
N ASP A 122 -3.96 17.59 3.63
CA ASP A 122 -5.42 17.49 3.59
C ASP A 122 -5.93 16.49 2.54
N ASP A 123 -5.04 15.78 1.84
CA ASP A 123 -5.44 14.68 0.97
C ASP A 123 -5.92 13.48 1.82
N HIS A 124 -7.15 13.04 1.57
CA HIS A 124 -7.81 11.99 2.34
C HIS A 124 -7.05 10.64 2.33
N MET A 125 -6.20 10.39 1.32
CA MET A 125 -5.30 9.24 1.31
C MET A 125 -4.27 9.30 2.44
N VAL A 126 -3.79 10.50 2.80
CA VAL A 126 -2.75 10.72 3.82
C VAL A 126 -3.30 10.52 5.22
N HIS A 127 -4.45 11.11 5.55
CA HIS A 127 -4.97 11.13 6.92
C HIS A 127 -6.15 10.17 7.17
N ARG A 128 -6.66 9.48 6.14
CA ARG A 128 -7.71 8.44 6.25
C ARG A 128 -7.41 7.13 5.54
N GLY A 129 -6.34 7.07 4.73
CA GLY A 129 -6.06 5.88 3.91
C GLY A 129 -7.05 5.67 2.77
N HIS A 130 -7.80 6.70 2.37
CA HIS A 130 -8.79 6.64 1.27
C HIS A 130 -8.10 6.81 -0.09
N GLY A 131 -7.26 5.84 -0.44
CA GLY A 131 -6.54 5.79 -1.70
C GLY A 131 -6.17 4.38 -2.13
N VAL A 132 -5.94 4.21 -3.42
CA VAL A 132 -5.46 2.98 -4.05
C VAL A 132 -4.21 3.25 -4.86
N PHE A 133 -3.41 2.21 -5.10
CA PHE A 133 -2.17 2.37 -5.86
C PHE A 133 -1.84 1.14 -6.68
N ASP A 134 -0.98 1.31 -7.66
CA ASP A 134 -0.36 0.20 -8.38
C ASP A 134 1.11 0.51 -8.71
N THR A 135 1.84 -0.48 -9.23
CA THR A 135 3.25 -0.37 -9.59
C THR A 135 3.55 -1.22 -10.80
N ALA A 136 4.03 -0.59 -11.87
CA ALA A 136 4.54 -1.25 -13.06
C ALA A 136 6.07 -1.18 -13.10
N ALA A 137 6.71 -2.25 -13.57
CA ALA A 137 8.16 -2.27 -13.74
C ALA A 137 8.56 -1.51 -15.02
N ILE A 138 9.70 -0.84 -14.97
CA ILE A 138 10.34 -0.21 -16.13
C ILE A 138 11.56 -1.07 -16.50
N VAL A 139 11.56 -1.62 -17.72
CA VAL A 139 12.64 -2.47 -18.25
C VAL A 139 12.96 -2.03 -19.68
N ASP A 140 14.20 -1.62 -19.91
CA ASP A 140 14.75 -1.18 -21.19
C ASP A 140 13.89 -0.11 -21.88
N GLY A 141 13.32 0.81 -21.09
CA GLY A 141 12.43 1.87 -21.61
C GLY A 141 11.03 1.38 -21.97
N TYR A 142 10.56 0.30 -21.35
CA TYR A 142 9.18 -0.19 -21.47
C TYR A 142 8.54 -0.34 -20.10
N LEU A 143 7.27 0.04 -20.00
CA LEU A 143 6.40 -0.31 -18.89
C LEU A 143 5.84 -1.72 -19.10
N TYR A 144 6.18 -2.62 -18.18
CA TYR A 144 5.74 -4.01 -18.22
C TYR A 144 4.35 -4.17 -17.61
N GLU A 145 3.46 -4.88 -18.32
CA GLU A 145 2.06 -5.15 -17.98
C GLU A 145 1.23 -3.89 -17.61
N LEU A 146 1.53 -2.73 -18.23
CA LEU A 146 0.89 -1.46 -17.87
C LEU A 146 -0.64 -1.53 -17.92
N ASP A 147 -1.20 -2.10 -18.98
CA ASP A 147 -2.64 -2.21 -19.16
C ASP A 147 -3.28 -3.12 -18.10
N GLN A 148 -2.63 -4.23 -17.73
CA GLN A 148 -3.11 -5.13 -16.68
C GLN A 148 -3.07 -4.46 -15.29
N HIS A 149 -2.02 -3.68 -15.02
CA HIS A 149 -1.91 -2.86 -13.81
C HIS A 149 -2.96 -1.74 -13.79
N LEU A 150 -3.22 -1.08 -14.92
CA LEU A 150 -4.27 -0.06 -15.05
C LEU A 150 -5.66 -0.66 -14.77
N ASP A 151 -5.98 -1.79 -15.38
CA ASP A 151 -7.28 -2.43 -15.14
C ASP A 151 -7.45 -2.80 -13.66
N ARG A 152 -6.36 -3.16 -12.97
CA ARG A 152 -6.40 -3.47 -11.54
C ARG A 152 -6.56 -2.23 -10.66
N ILE A 153 -5.87 -1.12 -10.94
CA ILE A 153 -6.06 0.09 -10.14
C ILE A 153 -7.47 0.64 -10.31
N LEU A 154 -8.05 0.57 -11.52
CA LEU A 154 -9.40 1.06 -11.80
C LEU A 154 -10.45 0.22 -11.08
N ARG A 155 -10.30 -1.11 -11.06
CA ARG A 155 -11.12 -1.99 -10.22
C ARG A 155 -10.97 -1.65 -8.73
N SER A 156 -9.74 -1.43 -8.27
CA SER A 156 -9.47 -1.05 -6.87
C SER A 156 -10.14 0.28 -6.50
N ALA A 157 -10.06 1.28 -7.38
CA ALA A 157 -10.69 2.58 -7.19
C ALA A 157 -12.22 2.46 -7.13
N SER A 158 -12.82 1.68 -8.03
CA SER A 158 -14.25 1.39 -8.01
C SER A 158 -14.69 0.72 -6.70
N MET A 159 -13.97 -0.31 -6.23
CA MET A 159 -14.24 -0.98 -4.95
C MET A 159 -14.07 -0.03 -3.74
N ALA A 160 -13.12 0.90 -3.83
CA ALA A 160 -12.88 1.93 -2.82
C ALA A 160 -13.83 3.13 -2.93
N LYS A 161 -14.71 3.18 -3.94
CA LYS A 161 -15.61 4.32 -4.24
C LYS A 161 -14.86 5.64 -4.51
N ILE A 162 -13.70 5.55 -5.16
CA ILE A 162 -12.94 6.72 -5.62
C ILE A 162 -13.35 7.03 -7.06
N SER A 163 -13.84 8.26 -7.27
CA SER A 163 -14.14 8.77 -8.60
C SER A 163 -12.85 8.97 -9.40
N LEU A 164 -12.88 8.72 -10.70
CA LEU A 164 -11.69 8.88 -11.53
C LEU A 164 -11.52 10.35 -11.93
N PRO A 165 -10.35 10.98 -11.70
CA PRO A 165 -10.11 12.35 -12.17
C PRO A 165 -9.94 12.44 -13.69
N PHE A 166 -9.59 11.33 -14.34
CA PHE A 166 -9.37 11.21 -15.77
C PHE A 166 -9.90 9.87 -16.26
N ASP A 167 -10.22 9.76 -17.55
CA ASP A 167 -10.54 8.48 -18.18
C ASP A 167 -9.30 7.56 -18.27
N ARG A 168 -9.53 6.27 -18.54
CA ARG A 168 -8.47 5.25 -18.60
C ARG A 168 -7.32 5.63 -19.52
N GLU A 169 -7.60 6.16 -20.71
CA GLU A 169 -6.58 6.48 -21.72
C GLU A 169 -5.80 7.73 -21.32
N SER A 170 -6.46 8.72 -20.73
CA SER A 170 -5.79 9.89 -20.15
C SER A 170 -4.85 9.48 -18.99
N ILE A 171 -5.29 8.60 -18.07
CA ILE A 171 -4.41 8.07 -17.01
C ILE A 171 -3.22 7.36 -17.65
N ARG A 172 -3.46 6.46 -18.61
CA ARG A 172 -2.40 5.71 -19.30
C ARG A 172 -1.37 6.66 -19.94
N ARG A 173 -1.81 7.69 -20.65
CA ARG A 173 -0.93 8.69 -21.27
C ARG A 173 -0.11 9.45 -20.23
N ILE A 174 -0.74 9.94 -19.17
CA ILE A 174 -0.04 10.65 -18.07
C ILE A 174 1.06 9.78 -17.48
N LEU A 175 0.78 8.50 -17.23
CA LEU A 175 1.75 7.54 -16.70
C LEU A 175 2.95 7.35 -17.64
N ILE A 176 2.71 7.24 -18.95
CA ILE A 176 3.75 7.12 -19.97
C ILE A 176 4.59 8.40 -20.04
N GLU A 177 3.96 9.57 -20.10
CA GLU A 177 4.64 10.88 -20.14
C GLU A 177 5.49 11.12 -18.88
N THR A 178 5.01 10.69 -17.71
CA THR A 178 5.77 10.78 -16.45
C THR A 178 7.06 9.95 -16.51
N VAL A 179 7.00 8.75 -17.09
CA VAL A 179 8.20 7.93 -17.29
C VAL A 179 9.11 8.52 -18.36
N SER A 180 8.56 9.00 -19.48
CA SER A 180 9.33 9.63 -20.55
C SER A 180 10.12 10.84 -20.03
N ALA A 181 9.48 11.73 -19.25
CA ALA A 181 10.11 12.89 -18.61
C ALA A 181 11.27 12.50 -17.67
N SER A 182 11.19 11.34 -17.02
CA SER A 182 12.23 10.83 -16.11
C SER A 182 13.47 10.26 -16.83
N LYS A 183 13.35 9.92 -18.13
CA LYS A 183 14.35 9.18 -18.92
C LYS A 183 14.79 7.84 -18.29
N CYS A 184 13.98 7.29 -17.38
CA CYS A 184 14.31 6.06 -16.67
C CYS A 184 14.24 4.86 -17.59
N GLN A 185 15.37 4.14 -17.75
CA GLN A 185 15.43 2.90 -18.52
C GLN A 185 15.15 1.66 -17.68
N LYS A 186 15.45 1.72 -16.38
CA LYS A 186 15.31 0.60 -15.45
C LYS A 186 14.88 1.11 -14.08
N GLY A 187 13.72 0.64 -13.62
CA GLY A 187 13.12 1.13 -12.39
C GLY A 187 11.69 0.64 -12.22
N SER A 188 10.86 1.47 -11.60
CA SER A 188 9.43 1.23 -11.46
C SER A 188 8.66 2.55 -11.53
N LEU A 189 7.46 2.48 -12.07
CA LEU A 189 6.45 3.52 -11.98
C LEU A 189 5.44 3.11 -10.91
N ARG A 190 5.32 3.90 -9.85
CA ARG A 190 4.27 3.72 -8.83
C ARG A 190 3.30 4.88 -8.91
N TYR A 191 2.01 4.59 -8.80
CA TYR A 191 0.98 5.60 -8.98
C TYR A 191 -0.24 5.32 -8.10
N TRP A 192 -0.96 6.39 -7.76
CA TRP A 192 -2.05 6.40 -6.80
C TRP A 192 -3.26 7.12 -7.35
N LEU A 193 -4.43 6.61 -6.99
CA LEU A 193 -5.70 7.34 -7.07
C LEU A 193 -6.17 7.60 -5.64
N SER A 194 -6.39 8.87 -5.31
CA SER A 194 -6.90 9.31 -4.01
C SER A 194 -8.30 9.89 -4.14
N ALA A 195 -9.11 9.80 -3.08
CA ALA A 195 -10.32 10.61 -2.95
C ALA A 195 -10.04 12.13 -3.02
N GLY A 196 -8.82 12.54 -2.67
CA GLY A 196 -8.25 13.87 -2.93
C GLY A 196 -8.23 14.82 -1.74
N PRO A 197 -7.71 16.05 -1.92
CA PRO A 197 -7.68 17.11 -0.92
C PRO A 197 -9.08 17.59 -0.51
N GLY A 198 -9.27 17.93 0.76
CA GLY A 198 -10.54 18.40 1.30
C GLY A 198 -10.45 18.80 2.77
N ASP A 199 -11.51 18.52 3.53
CA ASP A 199 -11.50 18.67 4.97
C ASP A 199 -10.99 17.41 5.70
N PHE A 200 -10.79 17.53 7.02
CA PHE A 200 -10.36 16.42 7.86
C PHE A 200 -11.52 15.58 8.40
N GLN A 201 -12.71 15.57 7.78
CA GLN A 201 -13.81 14.70 8.23
C GLN A 201 -13.57 13.24 7.81
N ILE A 202 -14.53 12.37 8.11
CA ILE A 202 -14.53 10.97 7.63
C ILE A 202 -15.16 10.88 6.23
N SER A 203 -16.12 11.77 5.94
CA SER A 203 -16.83 11.77 4.66
C SER A 203 -15.94 12.34 3.57
N SER A 204 -15.77 11.60 2.47
CA SER A 204 -15.09 12.11 1.28
C SER A 204 -15.93 13.09 0.46
N SER A 205 -17.15 13.44 0.91
CA SER A 205 -17.96 14.48 0.28
C SER A 205 -17.35 15.88 0.43
N GLY A 206 -16.47 16.08 1.42
CA GLY A 206 -15.70 17.30 1.59
C GLY A 206 -14.44 17.38 0.72
N CYS A 207 -14.08 16.30 0.01
CA CYS A 207 -12.99 16.32 -0.96
C CYS A 207 -13.39 17.13 -2.20
N HIS A 208 -12.52 18.03 -2.65
CA HIS A 208 -12.80 18.88 -3.81
C HIS A 208 -12.86 18.07 -5.12
N GLN A 209 -11.84 17.23 -5.35
CA GLN A 209 -11.72 16.36 -6.51
C GLN A 209 -10.75 15.22 -6.19
N SER A 210 -11.04 14.03 -6.70
CA SER A 210 -10.10 12.91 -6.66
C SER A 210 -8.78 13.25 -7.36
N ALA A 211 -7.69 12.66 -6.89
CA ALA A 211 -6.35 13.00 -7.36
C ALA A 211 -5.62 11.79 -7.94
N LEU A 212 -4.81 12.05 -8.99
CA LEU A 212 -3.86 11.09 -9.55
C LEU A 212 -2.44 11.57 -9.23
N TYR A 213 -1.66 10.68 -8.65
CA TYR A 213 -0.23 10.88 -8.41
C TYR A 213 0.56 9.76 -9.07
N ALA A 214 1.74 10.05 -9.61
CA ALA A 214 2.65 9.03 -10.12
C ALA A 214 4.08 9.41 -9.81
N ILE A 215 4.93 8.43 -9.50
CA ILE A 215 6.36 8.64 -9.23
C ILE A 215 7.19 7.58 -9.93
N VAL A 216 8.29 8.02 -10.54
CA VAL A 216 9.29 7.14 -11.16
C VAL A 216 10.44 6.93 -10.20
N ILE A 217 10.67 5.67 -9.86
CA ILE A 217 11.67 5.23 -8.89
C ILE A 217 12.72 4.40 -9.61
N GLN A 218 13.98 4.82 -9.55
CA GLN A 218 15.12 4.03 -9.96
C GLN A 218 15.77 3.40 -8.73
N ASP A 219 15.83 2.06 -8.71
CA ASP A 219 16.54 1.29 -7.69
C ASP A 219 17.77 0.63 -8.32
N GLN A 220 18.94 0.92 -7.77
CA GLN A 220 20.22 0.38 -8.25
C GLN A 220 20.63 -0.91 -7.53
N SER A 221 19.80 -1.39 -6.59
CA SER A 221 20.12 -2.58 -5.82
C SER A 221 20.19 -3.83 -6.72
N PRO A 222 21.21 -4.69 -6.54
CA PRO A 222 21.32 -5.92 -7.32
C PRO A 222 20.14 -6.85 -7.01
N ARG A 223 19.51 -7.38 -8.06
CA ARG A 223 18.49 -8.43 -7.94
C ARG A 223 19.21 -9.77 -7.75
N VAL A 224 19.51 -10.12 -6.51
CA VAL A 224 20.11 -11.42 -6.18
C VAL A 224 18.99 -12.45 -6.01
N SER A 225 18.95 -13.51 -6.82
CA SER A 225 17.98 -14.62 -6.68
C SER A 225 18.50 -15.72 -5.76
N LYS A 226 18.80 -15.38 -4.51
CA LYS A 226 19.16 -16.37 -3.48
C LYS A 226 17.90 -16.88 -2.79
N GLY A 227 17.92 -18.16 -2.42
CA GLY A 227 16.92 -18.80 -1.56
C GLY A 227 16.73 -18.04 -0.26
N ILE A 228 15.48 -17.84 0.13
CA ILE A 228 15.08 -17.09 1.33
C ILE A 228 14.33 -17.97 2.33
N LYS A 229 14.33 -17.54 3.60
CA LYS A 229 13.43 -18.01 4.64
C LYS A 229 12.15 -17.17 4.64
N VAL A 230 11.01 -17.81 4.85
CA VAL A 230 9.74 -17.14 5.20
C VAL A 230 9.22 -17.67 6.54
N VAL A 231 8.31 -16.94 7.15
CA VAL A 231 7.62 -17.36 8.39
C VAL A 231 6.12 -17.26 8.24
N THR A 232 5.35 -17.97 9.05
CA THR A 232 3.90 -17.80 9.17
C THR A 232 3.63 -16.55 10.01
N SER A 233 2.79 -15.64 9.51
CA SER A 233 2.51 -14.39 10.22
C SER A 233 1.54 -14.59 11.38
N SER A 234 1.82 -13.97 12.54
CA SER A 234 0.83 -13.83 13.62
C SER A 234 -0.07 -12.60 13.42
N ILE A 235 0.35 -11.65 12.59
CA ILE A 235 -0.47 -10.49 12.21
C ILE A 235 -1.61 -10.97 11.31
N PRO A 236 -2.88 -10.65 11.62
CA PRO A 236 -4.00 -11.10 10.81
C PRO A 236 -4.00 -10.46 9.43
N ILE A 237 -4.37 -11.25 8.41
CA ILE A 237 -4.63 -10.71 7.08
C ILE A 237 -5.82 -9.75 7.11
N LYS A 238 -5.84 -8.81 6.17
CA LYS A 238 -7.00 -7.95 5.93
C LYS A 238 -8.21 -8.82 5.57
N HIS A 239 -9.39 -8.41 6.00
CA HIS A 239 -10.64 -9.02 5.54
C HIS A 239 -10.66 -9.07 3.99
N PRO A 240 -11.17 -10.14 3.34
CA PRO A 240 -11.12 -10.33 1.88
C PRO A 240 -11.57 -9.12 1.05
N LYS A 241 -12.59 -8.41 1.53
CA LYS A 241 -13.10 -7.15 0.94
C LYS A 241 -12.02 -6.07 0.77
N PHE A 242 -11.03 -6.03 1.64
CA PHE A 242 -9.91 -5.09 1.61
C PHE A 242 -8.63 -5.71 1.07
N ALA A 243 -8.41 -7.02 1.27
CA ALA A 243 -7.23 -7.73 0.76
C ALA A 243 -7.19 -7.76 -0.77
N THR A 244 -8.36 -7.88 -1.41
CA THR A 244 -8.49 -7.88 -2.88
C THR A 244 -8.33 -6.49 -3.51
N VAL A 245 -8.31 -5.41 -2.70
CA VAL A 245 -8.11 -4.02 -3.13
C VAL A 245 -6.66 -3.63 -2.90
N LYS A 246 -5.96 -3.16 -3.93
CA LYS A 246 -4.60 -2.62 -3.77
C LYS A 246 -4.63 -1.20 -3.20
N SER A 247 -4.98 -1.09 -1.91
CA SER A 247 -5.16 0.18 -1.19
C SER A 247 -3.90 0.65 -0.47
N VAL A 248 -3.86 1.90 -0.02
CA VAL A 248 -2.77 2.43 0.81
C VAL A 248 -2.81 2.01 2.29
N ASN A 249 -3.81 1.21 2.69
CA ASN A 249 -3.98 0.73 4.06
C ASN A 249 -2.98 -0.38 4.39
N TYR A 250 -1.70 -0.03 4.54
CA TYR A 250 -0.57 -0.96 4.58
C TYR A 250 -0.03 -1.28 5.98
N LEU A 251 -0.65 -0.78 7.06
CA LEU A 251 -0.20 -1.08 8.42
C LEU A 251 -0.07 -2.61 8.69
N PRO A 252 -1.04 -3.47 8.34
CA PRO A 252 -0.86 -4.92 8.50
C PRO A 252 0.35 -5.45 7.72
N ASN A 253 0.57 -4.96 6.49
CA ASN A 253 1.69 -5.34 5.64
C ASN A 253 3.04 -4.96 6.29
N VAL A 254 3.11 -3.75 6.87
CA VAL A 254 4.29 -3.26 7.59
C VAL A 254 4.58 -4.13 8.81
N LEU A 255 3.58 -4.37 9.66
CA LEU A 255 3.74 -5.19 10.87
C LEU A 255 4.18 -6.62 10.55
N SER A 256 3.61 -7.23 9.51
CA SER A 256 3.98 -8.58 9.08
C SER A 256 5.38 -8.64 8.48
N LYS A 257 5.83 -7.55 7.84
CA LYS A 257 7.21 -7.44 7.35
C LYS A 257 8.20 -7.30 8.52
N MET A 258 7.88 -6.50 9.53
CA MET A 258 8.69 -6.34 10.74
C MET A 258 8.80 -7.68 11.49
N GLU A 259 7.70 -8.39 11.68
CA GLU A 259 7.68 -9.72 12.30
C GLU A 259 8.61 -10.70 11.56
N ALA A 260 8.60 -10.68 10.23
CA ALA A 260 9.51 -11.52 9.45
C ALA A 260 10.98 -11.17 9.71
N GLU A 261 11.32 -9.89 9.75
CA GLU A 261 12.68 -9.41 9.99
C GLU A 261 13.17 -9.78 11.40
N GLU A 262 12.32 -9.64 12.40
CA GLU A 262 12.57 -10.05 13.80
C GLU A 262 12.88 -11.55 13.89
N ASN A 263 12.26 -12.37 13.03
CA ASN A 263 12.47 -13.82 12.96
C ASN A 263 13.56 -14.25 11.94
N GLY A 264 14.37 -13.30 11.45
CA GLY A 264 15.45 -13.54 10.49
C GLY A 264 14.96 -14.04 9.13
N ALA A 265 13.72 -13.74 8.77
CA ALA A 265 13.08 -14.15 7.52
C ALA A 265 12.89 -12.98 6.55
N PHE A 266 12.76 -13.29 5.27
CA PHE A 266 12.58 -12.29 4.22
C PHE A 266 11.16 -11.72 4.21
N ALA A 267 10.15 -12.57 4.42
CA ALA A 267 8.74 -12.21 4.45
C ALA A 267 7.96 -13.14 5.37
N ALA A 268 6.84 -12.64 5.91
CA ALA A 268 5.84 -13.47 6.56
C ALA A 268 4.76 -13.86 5.55
N ILE A 269 4.13 -15.02 5.73
CA ILE A 269 3.05 -15.56 4.92
C ILE A 269 1.79 -15.51 5.76
N TRP A 270 0.77 -14.81 5.26
CA TRP A 270 -0.53 -14.82 5.88
C TRP A 270 -1.29 -16.10 5.61
N LEU A 271 -2.14 -16.44 6.57
CA LEU A 271 -3.23 -17.37 6.42
C LEU A 271 -4.54 -16.60 6.39
N ASP A 272 -5.53 -17.13 5.69
CA ASP A 272 -6.89 -16.61 5.76
C ASP A 272 -7.61 -17.08 7.04
N ASN A 273 -8.85 -16.62 7.23
CA ASN A 273 -9.65 -16.95 8.40
C ASN A 273 -9.99 -18.46 8.52
N ASP A 274 -9.82 -19.24 7.45
CA ASP A 274 -10.03 -20.68 7.43
C ASP A 274 -8.71 -21.46 7.64
N GLY A 275 -7.60 -20.76 7.93
CA GLY A 275 -6.27 -21.35 8.10
C GLY A 275 -5.60 -21.78 6.79
N LEU A 276 -6.14 -21.35 5.64
CA LEU A 276 -5.58 -21.63 4.33
C LEU A 276 -4.50 -20.60 3.97
N ILE A 277 -3.53 -21.02 3.17
CA ILE A 277 -2.45 -20.14 2.71
C ILE A 277 -3.03 -19.00 1.87
N ALA A 278 -2.67 -17.76 2.22
CA ALA A 278 -3.07 -16.56 1.51
C ALA A 278 -1.90 -15.97 0.69
N GLU A 279 -1.28 -14.89 1.16
CA GLU A 279 -0.18 -14.20 0.46
C GLU A 279 0.81 -13.59 1.46
N GLY A 280 1.92 -13.02 0.98
CA GLY A 280 2.81 -12.20 1.79
C GLY A 280 2.47 -10.70 1.74
N PRO A 281 3.17 -9.85 2.49
CA PRO A 281 2.90 -8.42 2.62
C PRO A 281 2.83 -7.62 1.31
N ASN A 282 3.45 -8.08 0.24
CA ASN A 282 3.44 -7.38 -1.05
C ASN A 282 3.70 -8.33 -2.22
N MET A 283 3.40 -9.62 -2.04
CA MET A 283 3.70 -10.68 -3.00
C MET A 283 2.78 -11.87 -2.79
N ASN A 284 2.39 -12.53 -3.88
CA ASN A 284 1.70 -13.81 -3.83
C ASN A 284 2.71 -14.93 -3.55
N VAL A 285 2.19 -16.12 -3.25
CA VAL A 285 2.99 -17.34 -3.07
C VAL A 285 2.58 -18.39 -4.10
N ALA A 286 3.50 -19.25 -4.49
CA ALA A 286 3.22 -20.43 -5.29
C ALA A 286 4.12 -21.60 -4.87
N PHE A 287 3.70 -22.80 -5.24
CA PHE A 287 4.31 -24.06 -4.82
C PHE A 287 4.40 -25.00 -6.01
N VAL A 288 5.44 -25.83 -6.05
CA VAL A 288 5.54 -26.94 -7.01
C VAL A 288 5.46 -28.24 -6.21
N THR A 289 4.53 -29.12 -6.58
CA THR A 289 4.39 -30.44 -5.93
C THR A 289 5.48 -31.41 -6.40
N LYS A 290 5.60 -32.54 -5.69
CA LYS A 290 6.51 -33.63 -6.10
C LYS A 290 6.09 -34.23 -7.44
N GLU A 291 4.79 -34.19 -7.74
CA GLU A 291 4.17 -34.59 -9.00
C GLU A 291 4.29 -33.52 -10.09
N LYS A 292 5.11 -32.48 -9.88
CA LYS A 292 5.36 -31.39 -10.83
C LYS A 292 4.10 -30.62 -11.25
N GLU A 293 3.20 -30.36 -10.32
CA GLU A 293 2.10 -29.41 -10.50
C GLU A 293 2.45 -28.05 -9.87
N LEU A 294 2.20 -26.95 -10.59
CA LEU A 294 2.29 -25.59 -10.04
C LEU A 294 0.97 -25.23 -9.35
N LEU A 295 1.01 -24.97 -8.05
CA LEU A 295 -0.13 -24.59 -7.23
C LEU A 295 -0.02 -23.14 -6.77
N MET A 296 -1.15 -22.43 -6.78
CA MET A 296 -1.26 -21.07 -6.25
C MET A 296 -2.56 -20.89 -5.46
N PRO A 297 -2.56 -20.13 -4.34
CA PRO A 297 -3.78 -19.77 -3.64
C PRO A 297 -4.80 -19.02 -4.52
N ARG A 298 -6.08 -19.15 -4.18
CA ARG A 298 -7.17 -18.44 -4.88
C ARG A 298 -7.11 -16.93 -4.67
N PHE A 299 -7.48 -16.17 -5.70
CA PHE A 299 -7.46 -14.70 -5.69
C PHE A 299 -8.74 -14.03 -5.12
N ASP A 300 -9.65 -14.81 -4.54
CA ASP A 300 -10.89 -14.30 -3.93
C ASP A 300 -10.68 -13.71 -2.53
N LYS A 301 -9.57 -14.07 -1.86
CA LYS A 301 -9.21 -13.58 -0.52
C LYS A 301 -7.88 -12.84 -0.44
N ILE A 302 -7.18 -12.70 -1.56
CA ILE A 302 -5.85 -12.07 -1.66
C ILE A 302 -5.79 -11.14 -2.87
N LEU A 303 -4.71 -10.37 -2.99
CA LEU A 303 -4.53 -9.54 -4.16
C LEU A 303 -4.38 -10.40 -5.44
N SER A 304 -5.19 -10.10 -6.44
CA SER A 304 -5.00 -10.60 -7.81
C SER A 304 -3.73 -10.01 -8.44
N GLY A 305 -2.56 -10.57 -8.12
CA GLY A 305 -1.25 -10.16 -8.63
C GLY A 305 -1.14 -10.21 -10.15
N CYS A 306 -0.74 -9.11 -10.82
CA CYS A 306 -0.44 -9.13 -12.25
C CYS A 306 0.69 -10.12 -12.55
N THR A 307 1.82 -10.00 -11.84
CA THR A 307 2.94 -10.94 -11.98
C THR A 307 2.55 -12.39 -11.69
N ALA A 308 1.71 -12.63 -10.68
CA ALA A 308 1.22 -13.97 -10.36
C ALA A 308 0.39 -14.57 -11.52
N LYS A 309 -0.55 -13.78 -12.07
CA LYS A 309 -1.30 -14.16 -13.27
C LYS A 309 -0.41 -14.39 -14.48
N ARG A 310 0.62 -13.57 -14.65
CA ARG A 310 1.58 -13.71 -15.74
C ARG A 310 2.39 -15.00 -15.60
N ILE A 311 2.82 -15.34 -14.39
CA ILE A 311 3.49 -16.61 -14.09
C ILE A 311 2.60 -17.81 -14.40
N LEU A 312 1.31 -17.78 -14.03
CA LEU A 312 0.38 -18.86 -14.40
C LEU A 312 0.32 -19.03 -15.93
N ASN A 313 0.27 -17.94 -16.70
CA ASN A 313 0.29 -18.00 -18.16
C ASN A 313 1.62 -18.50 -18.74
N LEU A 314 2.76 -18.07 -18.20
CA LEU A 314 4.08 -18.49 -18.65
C LEU A 314 4.37 -19.96 -18.30
N ALA A 315 3.84 -20.45 -17.17
CA ALA A 315 3.98 -21.83 -16.73
C ALA A 315 3.38 -22.84 -17.72
N GLU A 316 2.38 -22.46 -18.52
CA GLU A 316 1.85 -23.29 -19.61
C GLU A 316 2.92 -23.69 -20.64
N GLY A 317 3.96 -22.87 -20.82
CA GLY A 317 5.13 -23.23 -21.63
C GLY A 317 5.89 -24.41 -21.04
N LEU A 318 6.12 -24.40 -19.72
CA LEU A 318 6.77 -25.50 -19.00
C LEU A 318 5.92 -26.77 -18.99
N VAL A 319 4.59 -26.65 -19.03
CA VAL A 319 3.68 -27.80 -19.20
C VAL A 319 3.88 -28.44 -20.57
N LYS A 320 3.93 -27.64 -21.64
CA LYS A 320 4.17 -28.13 -23.01
C LYS A 320 5.55 -28.79 -23.17
N GLU A 321 6.54 -28.31 -22.44
CA GLU A 321 7.89 -28.90 -22.40
C GLU A 321 7.99 -30.17 -21.54
N GLY A 322 6.92 -30.56 -20.84
CA GLY A 322 6.91 -31.71 -19.93
C GLY A 322 7.69 -31.49 -18.62
N LYS A 323 8.04 -30.24 -18.30
CA LYS A 323 8.69 -29.86 -17.02
C LYS A 323 7.68 -29.71 -15.88
N LEU A 324 6.44 -29.33 -16.22
CA LEU A 324 5.27 -29.34 -15.35
C LEU A 324 4.21 -30.28 -15.92
N HIS A 325 3.40 -30.89 -15.06
CA HIS A 325 2.24 -31.68 -15.47
C HIS A 325 0.93 -30.86 -15.48
N GLY A 326 0.90 -29.72 -14.78
CA GLY A 326 -0.26 -28.85 -14.77
C GLY A 326 -0.07 -27.60 -13.91
N VAL A 327 -1.02 -26.67 -14.04
CA VAL A 327 -1.11 -25.43 -13.28
C VAL A 327 -2.49 -25.35 -12.64
N LYS A 328 -2.55 -25.02 -11.35
CA LYS A 328 -3.82 -25.00 -10.60
C LYS A 328 -3.87 -23.86 -9.59
N VAL A 329 -5.03 -23.17 -9.56
CA VAL A 329 -5.39 -22.21 -8.52
C VAL A 329 -6.38 -22.88 -7.56
N ALA A 330 -6.01 -23.03 -6.29
CA ALA A 330 -6.75 -23.82 -5.33
C ALA A 330 -6.63 -23.29 -3.89
N ASN A 331 -7.48 -23.81 -3.00
CA ASN A 331 -7.26 -23.67 -1.56
C ASN A 331 -6.12 -24.59 -1.15
N LEU A 332 -5.15 -24.05 -0.41
CA LEU A 332 -3.95 -24.77 -0.01
C LEU A 332 -3.81 -24.69 1.52
N THR A 333 -3.58 -25.82 2.17
CA THR A 333 -3.24 -25.86 3.60
C THR A 333 -1.76 -25.58 3.80
N VAL A 334 -1.38 -25.12 5.00
CA VAL A 334 0.02 -24.93 5.38
C VAL A 334 0.82 -26.22 5.23
N GLU A 335 0.23 -27.36 5.59
CA GLU A 335 0.86 -28.67 5.43
C GLU A 335 1.18 -28.97 3.95
N GLN A 336 0.26 -28.71 3.04
CA GLN A 336 0.51 -28.87 1.60
C GLN A 336 1.64 -27.95 1.11
N GLY A 337 1.65 -26.69 1.55
CA GLY A 337 2.68 -25.73 1.17
C GLY A 337 4.07 -26.10 1.70
N LYS A 338 4.15 -26.55 2.96
CA LYS A 338 5.42 -26.97 3.60
C LYS A 338 5.95 -28.30 3.07
N ASN A 339 5.08 -29.17 2.55
CA ASN A 339 5.44 -30.45 1.93
C ASN A 339 5.75 -30.36 0.42
N ALA A 340 5.68 -29.16 -0.16
CA ALA A 340 5.99 -28.93 -1.57
C ALA A 340 7.46 -29.22 -1.91
N ASP A 341 7.72 -29.55 -3.18
CA ASP A 341 9.06 -29.74 -3.73
C ASP A 341 9.78 -28.39 -3.92
N GLU A 342 9.03 -27.35 -4.29
CA GLU A 342 9.52 -25.97 -4.38
C GLU A 342 8.47 -24.97 -3.85
N MET A 343 8.94 -23.84 -3.31
CA MET A 343 8.09 -22.70 -2.93
C MET A 343 8.71 -21.42 -3.47
N MET A 344 7.87 -20.45 -3.84
CA MET A 344 8.32 -19.16 -4.35
C MET A 344 7.41 -18.00 -3.96
N LEU A 345 8.01 -16.81 -3.85
CA LEU A 345 7.28 -15.54 -3.76
C LEU A 345 7.21 -14.88 -5.12
N ILE A 346 6.07 -14.26 -5.43
CA ILE A 346 5.79 -13.66 -6.75
C ILE A 346 5.24 -12.25 -6.62
N GLY A 347 5.88 -11.27 -7.27
CA GLY A 347 5.35 -9.90 -7.35
C GLY A 347 6.24 -8.92 -8.09
N SER A 348 5.71 -7.78 -8.54
CA SER A 348 6.43 -6.83 -9.42
C SER A 348 7.77 -6.31 -8.86
N GLY A 349 7.92 -6.23 -7.54
CA GLY A 349 9.16 -5.80 -6.88
C GLY A 349 10.15 -6.93 -6.60
N VAL A 350 9.67 -8.16 -6.38
CA VAL A 350 10.51 -9.32 -6.02
C VAL A 350 10.78 -10.25 -7.22
N LEU A 351 9.98 -10.10 -8.29
CA LEU A 351 9.81 -11.01 -9.42
C LEU A 351 9.39 -12.40 -8.94
N VAL A 352 10.12 -13.44 -9.32
CA VAL A 352 10.00 -14.79 -8.76
C VAL A 352 11.19 -15.01 -7.83
N ARG A 353 10.92 -15.45 -6.60
CA ARG A 353 11.94 -15.62 -5.57
C ARG A 353 11.85 -16.99 -4.90
N PRO A 354 12.89 -17.84 -4.98
CA PRO A 354 12.87 -19.14 -4.32
C PRO A 354 12.81 -19.03 -2.80
N VAL A 355 11.93 -19.82 -2.19
CA VAL A 355 11.84 -20.01 -0.73
C VAL A 355 12.37 -21.39 -0.41
N VAL A 356 13.38 -21.46 0.45
CA VAL A 356 14.07 -22.71 0.83
C VAL A 356 13.70 -23.18 2.23
N GLN A 357 13.08 -22.32 3.02
CA GLN A 357 12.65 -22.61 4.38
C GLN A 357 11.39 -21.83 4.72
N TRP A 358 10.40 -22.50 5.32
CA TRP A 358 9.22 -21.90 5.90
C TRP A 358 9.13 -22.28 7.38
N ASP A 359 9.22 -21.28 8.25
CA ASP A 359 9.37 -21.44 9.69
C ASP A 359 10.64 -22.25 9.98
N GLU A 360 10.51 -23.40 10.64
CA GLU A 360 11.60 -24.32 10.95
C GLU A 360 11.75 -25.43 9.90
N GLN A 361 10.82 -25.51 8.93
CA GLN A 361 10.80 -26.59 7.94
C GLN A 361 11.51 -26.19 6.65
N ILE A 362 12.45 -27.05 6.23
CA ILE A 362 13.10 -26.93 4.92
C ILE A 362 12.11 -27.32 3.82
N ILE A 363 12.04 -26.50 2.77
CA ILE A 363 11.25 -26.79 1.58
C ILE A 363 12.10 -27.62 0.61
N GLY A 364 11.53 -28.71 0.09
CA GLY A 364 12.22 -29.62 -0.82
C GLY A 364 13.56 -30.11 -0.25
N ASN A 365 14.65 -29.77 -0.93
CA ASN A 365 16.03 -30.11 -0.54
C ASN A 365 16.83 -28.93 0.04
N GLY A 366 16.16 -27.81 0.35
CA GLY A 366 16.79 -26.60 0.88
C GLY A 366 17.61 -25.78 -0.13
N LYS A 367 17.47 -26.06 -1.43
CA LYS A 367 18.10 -25.31 -2.51
C LYS A 367 17.06 -24.60 -3.37
N GLU A 368 17.50 -23.62 -4.17
CA GLU A 368 16.64 -22.96 -5.15
C GLU A 368 16.10 -23.99 -6.16
N GLY A 369 14.77 -24.04 -6.29
CA GLY A 369 14.08 -25.00 -7.13
C GLY A 369 14.24 -24.73 -8.64
N ALA A 370 14.33 -25.79 -9.44
CA ALA A 370 14.60 -25.68 -10.88
C ALA A 370 13.42 -25.07 -11.64
N ILE A 371 12.18 -25.40 -11.27
CA ILE A 371 10.99 -24.80 -11.89
C ILE A 371 10.87 -23.33 -11.50
N THR A 372 11.16 -23.01 -10.25
CA THR A 372 11.15 -21.63 -9.75
C THR A 372 12.13 -20.75 -10.52
N LEU A 373 13.36 -21.23 -10.76
CA LEU A 373 14.35 -20.52 -11.55
C LEU A 373 13.95 -20.42 -13.03
N ALA A 374 13.39 -21.49 -13.61
CA ALA A 374 12.88 -21.45 -14.98
C ALA A 374 11.74 -20.42 -15.15
N LEU A 375 10.84 -20.31 -14.18
CA LEU A 375 9.78 -19.30 -14.17
C LEU A 375 10.33 -17.87 -14.01
N LEU A 376 11.39 -17.69 -13.22
CA LEU A 376 12.09 -16.41 -13.13
C LEU A 376 12.70 -16.03 -14.49
N ASP A 377 13.37 -16.97 -15.15
CA ASP A 377 14.01 -16.74 -16.45
C ASP A 377 12.97 -16.41 -17.52
N LEU A 378 11.87 -17.16 -17.60
CA LEU A 378 10.75 -16.88 -18.49
C LEU A 378 10.16 -15.48 -18.25
N LEU A 379 9.98 -15.09 -16.99
CA LEU A 379 9.48 -13.76 -16.66
C LEU A 379 10.48 -12.67 -17.07
N LEU A 380 11.77 -12.86 -16.82
CA LEU A 380 12.81 -11.91 -17.20
C LEU A 380 12.92 -11.76 -18.72
N GLU A 381 12.81 -12.86 -19.47
CA GLU A 381 12.73 -12.85 -20.92
C GLU A 381 11.48 -12.09 -21.38
N ASP A 382 10.31 -12.43 -20.84
CA ASP A 382 9.06 -11.79 -21.20
C ASP A 382 9.05 -10.27 -20.92
N MET A 383 9.71 -9.81 -19.85
CA MET A 383 9.90 -8.38 -19.58
C MET A 383 10.78 -7.68 -20.63
N LYS A 384 11.74 -8.38 -21.24
CA LYS A 384 12.72 -7.84 -22.20
C LYS A 384 12.31 -7.98 -23.66
N SER A 385 11.66 -9.08 -24.02
CA SER A 385 11.36 -9.48 -25.39
C SER A 385 9.92 -9.97 -25.59
N GLY A 386 9.08 -9.89 -24.55
CA GLY A 386 7.66 -10.24 -24.64
C GLY A 386 6.89 -9.39 -25.66
N PRO A 387 5.66 -9.80 -26.01
CA PRO A 387 4.85 -9.12 -27.00
C PRO A 387 4.44 -7.71 -26.56
N SER A 388 4.03 -6.87 -27.51
CA SER A 388 3.56 -5.51 -27.26
C SER A 388 2.37 -5.44 -26.29
N THR A 389 1.59 -6.52 -26.16
CA THR A 389 0.47 -6.64 -25.21
C THR A 389 0.90 -6.64 -23.74
N VAL A 390 2.18 -6.86 -23.45
CA VAL A 390 2.75 -6.81 -22.08
C VAL A 390 3.89 -5.81 -21.95
N ARG A 391 4.31 -5.17 -23.05
CA ARG A 391 5.39 -4.17 -23.07
C ARG A 391 4.92 -2.90 -23.74
N THR A 392 4.61 -1.88 -22.93
CA THR A 392 4.25 -0.55 -23.41
C THR A 392 5.50 0.32 -23.54
N PRO A 393 5.84 0.83 -24.73
CA PRO A 393 6.97 1.73 -24.90
C PRO A 393 6.73 3.07 -24.20
N VAL A 394 7.78 3.62 -23.60
CA VAL A 394 7.83 4.99 -23.07
C VAL A 394 8.80 5.79 -23.92
N SER A 395 8.34 6.25 -25.09
CA SER A 395 9.11 7.05 -26.04
C SER A 395 9.44 8.44 -25.49
#